data_AF-A0A3S6QTX2-F1
#
_entry.id   AF-A0A3S6QTX2-F1
#
_cell.length_a   1.000
_cell.length_b   1.000
_cell.length_c   1.000
_cell.angle_alpha   90.00
_cell.angle_beta   90.00
_cell.angle_gamma   90.00
#
_symmetry.space_group_name_H-M   'P 1'
#
loop_
_entity.id
_entity.type
_entity.pdbx_description
1 polymer ?
#
loop_
_entity_poly.entity_id
_entity_poly.type
_entity_poly.pdbx_seq_one_letter_code
_entity_poly.pdbx_strand_id
1 'polypeptide(L)'
;MKKVKDERLKGQLIKNFKIAFIIENSFILIVLVYESFKNYGEIINFQNPLWISFMIGVISLSILSQKVTAAVEDKPKISKKRLLIYFLLEFLAFSLLFILIIPKYIWLSVICGGIVALITSGIFIYNNHYRY
;
A
#
# COMPACT_ATOMS: atom_id res chain seq x y z
N MET A 1 -25.53 -15.65 -1.27
CA MET A 1 -24.68 -16.48 -0.38
C MET A 1 -25.48 -16.86 0.86
N LYS A 2 -25.44 -18.12 1.30
CA LYS A 2 -26.04 -18.51 2.60
C LYS A 2 -25.22 -17.90 3.74
N LYS A 3 -25.88 -17.32 4.74
CA LYS A 3 -25.19 -16.79 5.93
C LYS A 3 -24.58 -17.96 6.71
N VAL A 4 -23.27 -17.98 6.81
CA VAL A 4 -22.54 -18.93 7.68
C VAL A 4 -22.78 -18.49 9.12
N LYS A 5 -23.43 -19.35 9.92
CA LYS A 5 -23.74 -19.05 11.33
C LYS A 5 -22.59 -19.45 12.28
N ASP A 6 -21.93 -20.57 12.00
CA ASP A 6 -20.83 -21.11 12.79
C ASP A 6 -19.58 -20.20 12.72
N GLU A 7 -19.02 -19.86 13.88
CA GLU A 7 -17.84 -19.01 14.02
C GLU A 7 -16.57 -19.65 13.44
N ARG A 8 -16.41 -20.98 13.56
CA ARG A 8 -15.24 -21.70 13.01
C ARG A 8 -15.22 -21.58 11.49
N LEU A 9 -16.38 -21.76 10.87
CA LEU A 9 -16.57 -21.62 9.43
C LEU A 9 -16.45 -20.16 8.96
N LYS A 10 -16.88 -19.16 9.76
CA LYS A 10 -16.63 -17.74 9.46
C LYS A 10 -15.14 -17.42 9.44
N GLY A 11 -14.38 -17.89 10.44
CA GLY A 11 -12.94 -17.70 10.50
C GLY A 11 -12.21 -18.31 9.31
N GLN A 12 -12.61 -19.53 8.92
CA GLN A 12 -12.05 -20.18 7.74
C GLN A 12 -12.43 -19.48 6.43
N LEU A 13 -13.66 -18.98 6.32
CA LEU A 13 -14.12 -18.19 5.17
C LEU A 13 -13.30 -16.90 5.01
N ILE A 14 -13.02 -16.18 6.11
CA ILE A 14 -12.17 -14.98 6.08
C ILE A 14 -10.74 -15.33 5.64
N LYS A 15 -10.16 -16.43 6.15
CA LYS A 15 -8.84 -16.92 5.73
C LYS A 15 -8.82 -17.23 4.22
N ASN A 16 -9.85 -17.91 3.72
CA ASN A 16 -9.96 -18.24 2.30
C ASN A 16 -10.06 -16.98 1.44
N PHE A 17 -10.89 -16.01 1.83
CA PHE A 17 -10.96 -14.71 1.14
C PHE A 17 -9.63 -13.97 1.15
N LYS A 18 -8.90 -13.98 2.27
CA LYS A 18 -7.58 -13.36 2.36
C LYS A 18 -6.58 -14.01 1.40
N ILE A 19 -6.57 -15.34 1.31
CA ILE A 19 -5.68 -16.07 0.40
C ILE A 19 -6.06 -15.77 -1.06
N ALA A 20 -7.34 -15.85 -1.42
CA ALA A 20 -7.83 -15.55 -2.76
C ALA A 20 -7.45 -14.12 -3.17
N PHE A 21 -7.68 -13.14 -2.28
CA PHE A 21 -7.30 -11.75 -2.51
C PHE A 21 -5.80 -11.57 -2.72
N ILE A 22 -4.94 -12.25 -1.93
CA ILE A 22 -3.48 -12.21 -2.13
C ILE A 22 -3.10 -12.78 -3.49
N ILE A 23 -3.68 -13.91 -3.88
CA ILE A 23 -3.38 -14.57 -5.17
C ILE A 23 -3.80 -13.67 -6.34
N GLU A 24 -5.02 -13.13 -6.32
CA GLU A 24 -5.54 -12.24 -7.37
C GLU A 24 -4.68 -10.99 -7.53
N ASN A 25 -4.37 -10.29 -6.43
CA ASN A 25 -3.54 -9.08 -6.49
C ASN A 25 -2.09 -9.40 -6.90
N SER A 26 -1.55 -10.55 -6.48
CA SER A 26 -0.20 -10.98 -6.90
C SER A 26 -0.15 -11.27 -8.39
N PHE A 27 -1.18 -11.92 -8.94
CA PHE A 27 -1.29 -12.17 -10.37
C PHE A 27 -1.34 -10.86 -11.17
N ILE A 28 -2.23 -9.93 -10.78
CA ILE A 28 -2.34 -8.62 -11.43
C ILE A 28 -0.98 -7.89 -11.38
N LEU A 29 -0.30 -7.89 -10.24
CA LEU A 29 0.99 -7.23 -10.07
C LEU A 29 2.08 -7.87 -10.94
N ILE A 30 2.14 -9.20 -11.03
CA ILE A 30 3.07 -9.92 -11.91
C ILE A 30 2.82 -9.56 -13.38
N VAL A 31 1.55 -9.51 -13.82
CA VAL A 31 1.20 -9.15 -15.19
C VAL A 31 1.59 -7.71 -15.49
N LEU A 32 1.29 -6.77 -14.59
CA LEU A 32 1.68 -5.35 -14.74
C LEU A 32 3.20 -5.18 -14.82
N VAL A 33 3.95 -5.90 -13.99
CA VAL A 33 5.43 -5.89 -14.04
C VAL A 33 5.95 -6.54 -15.33
N TYR A 34 5.33 -7.62 -15.80
CA TYR A 34 5.73 -8.25 -17.05
C TYR A 34 5.47 -7.34 -18.26
N GLU A 35 4.32 -6.68 -18.30
CA GLU A 35 4.00 -5.70 -19.34
C GLU A 35 4.96 -4.51 -19.29
N SER A 36 5.43 -4.11 -18.09
CA SER A 36 6.28 -2.91 -17.97
C SER A 36 7.60 -3.05 -18.69
N PHE A 37 8.14 -4.27 -18.76
CA PHE A 37 9.31 -4.56 -19.59
C PHE A 37 9.07 -4.43 -21.10
N LYS A 38 7.81 -4.48 -21.56
CA LYS A 38 7.44 -4.32 -22.98
C LYS A 38 7.09 -2.87 -23.31
N ASN A 39 6.19 -2.25 -22.55
CA ASN A 39 5.63 -0.92 -22.84
C ASN A 39 5.66 -0.03 -21.60
N TYR A 40 6.85 0.46 -21.23
CA TYR A 40 7.13 1.21 -19.98
C TYR A 40 6.21 2.42 -19.72
N GLY A 41 5.57 3.01 -20.73
CA GLY A 41 4.75 4.23 -20.61
C GLY A 41 3.23 4.04 -20.66
N GLU A 42 2.74 2.92 -21.22
CA GLU A 42 1.29 2.75 -21.46
C GLU A 42 0.57 2.03 -20.32
N ILE A 43 1.31 1.44 -19.38
CA ILE A 43 0.74 0.60 -18.33
C ILE A 43 0.20 1.43 -17.17
N ILE A 44 0.91 2.49 -16.80
CA ILE A 44 0.46 3.45 -15.79
C ILE A 44 -0.45 4.46 -16.47
N ASN A 45 -1.60 3.98 -16.95
CA ASN A 45 -2.59 4.78 -17.66
C ASN A 45 -3.99 4.41 -17.19
N PHE A 46 -4.86 5.42 -17.07
CA PHE A 46 -6.30 5.25 -16.82
C PHE A 46 -7.04 4.54 -17.95
N GLN A 47 -6.39 4.29 -19.09
CA GLN A 47 -6.93 3.47 -20.16
C GLN A 47 -6.61 1.98 -20.00
N ASN A 48 -5.63 1.60 -19.17
CA ASN A 48 -5.29 0.20 -18.93
C ASN A 48 -6.22 -0.39 -17.85
N PRO A 49 -7.11 -1.34 -18.19
CA PRO A 49 -8.06 -1.91 -17.23
C PRO A 49 -7.39 -2.67 -16.08
N LEU A 50 -6.22 -3.30 -16.32
CA LEU A 50 -5.47 -4.01 -15.28
C LEU A 50 -4.92 -3.02 -14.24
N TRP A 51 -4.39 -1.88 -14.70
CA TRP A 51 -3.91 -0.83 -13.83
C TRP A 51 -5.03 -0.24 -12.97
N ILE A 52 -6.19 0.04 -13.58
CA ILE A 52 -7.35 0.55 -12.85
C ILE A 52 -7.83 -0.46 -11.81
N SER A 53 -7.94 -1.74 -12.17
CA SER A 53 -8.37 -2.80 -11.26
C SER A 53 -7.44 -2.90 -10.05
N PHE A 54 -6.13 -2.86 -10.28
CA PHE A 54 -5.14 -2.83 -9.22
C PHE A 54 -5.32 -1.61 -8.30
N MET A 55 -5.45 -0.42 -8.88
CA MET A 55 -5.61 0.83 -8.13
C MET A 55 -6.89 0.86 -7.29
N ILE A 56 -8.01 0.36 -7.82
CA ILE A 56 -9.26 0.22 -7.06
C ILE A 56 -9.05 -0.71 -5.86
N GLY A 57 -8.37 -1.83 -6.05
CA GLY A 57 -8.01 -2.77 -4.99
C GLY A 57 -7.18 -2.09 -3.89
N VAL A 58 -6.13 -1.37 -4.28
CA VAL A 58 -5.23 -0.65 -3.36
C VAL A 58 -5.98 0.43 -2.57
N ILE A 59 -6.80 1.25 -3.24
CA ILE A 59 -7.57 2.33 -2.60
C ILE A 59 -8.59 1.74 -1.63
N SER A 60 -9.34 0.73 -2.06
CA SER A 60 -10.36 0.06 -1.24
C SER A 60 -9.73 -0.56 0.01
N LEU A 61 -8.61 -1.28 -0.16
CA LEU A 61 -7.89 -1.87 0.96
C LEU A 61 -7.35 -0.79 1.91
N SER A 62 -6.80 0.30 1.37
CA SER A 62 -6.28 1.40 2.17
C SER A 62 -7.38 2.01 3.05
N ILE A 63 -8.55 2.33 2.49
CA ILE A 63 -9.69 2.90 3.23
C ILE A 63 -10.20 1.92 4.28
N LEU A 64 -10.42 0.64 3.91
CA LEU A 64 -10.95 -0.36 4.82
C LEU A 64 -9.98 -0.70 5.97
N SER A 65 -8.67 -0.66 5.69
CA SER A 65 -7.62 -0.95 6.68
C SER A 65 -7.51 0.13 7.77
N GLN A 66 -7.88 1.38 7.48
CA GLN A 66 -7.81 2.47 8.47
C GLN A 66 -8.72 2.20 9.66
N LYS A 67 -9.97 1.76 9.43
CA LYS A 67 -10.92 1.45 10.50
C LYS A 67 -10.41 0.36 11.44
N VAL A 68 -9.80 -0.69 10.89
CA VAL A 68 -9.23 -1.79 11.68
C VAL A 68 -7.99 -1.32 12.43
N THR A 69 -7.11 -0.56 11.77
CA THR A 69 -5.85 -0.12 12.37
C THR A 69 -6.05 0.87 13.52
N ALA A 70 -7.07 1.73 13.41
CA ALA A 70 -7.49 2.67 14.45
C ALA A 70 -8.16 1.98 15.65
N ALA A 71 -8.98 0.94 15.40
CA ALA A 71 -9.67 0.21 16.47
C ALA A 71 -8.78 -0.77 17.27
N VAL A 72 -7.56 -1.05 16.81
CA VAL A 72 -6.55 -1.79 17.60
C VAL A 72 -5.86 -0.79 18.53
N GLU A 73 -6.49 -0.52 19.66
CA GLU A 73 -6.25 0.65 20.52
C GLU A 73 -5.22 0.44 21.65
N ASP A 74 -4.47 -0.66 21.65
CA ASP A 74 -3.33 -0.87 22.58
C ASP A 74 -2.03 -1.08 21.81
N LYS A 75 -1.57 -0.06 21.08
CA LYS A 75 -0.25 -0.10 20.44
C LYS A 75 0.75 0.66 21.28
N PRO A 76 1.87 0.04 21.71
CA PRO A 76 2.92 0.76 22.41
C PRO A 76 3.47 1.86 21.53
N LYS A 77 3.88 2.97 22.17
CA LYS A 77 4.61 4.06 21.49
C LYS A 77 5.78 3.52 20.67
N ILE A 78 5.82 3.93 19.41
CA ILE A 78 6.93 3.69 18.51
C ILE A 78 8.08 4.61 18.94
N SER A 79 9.28 4.04 19.08
CA SER A 79 10.49 4.81 19.38
C SER A 79 10.86 5.75 18.23
N LYS A 80 11.48 6.89 18.55
CA LYS A 80 11.94 7.86 17.54
C LYS A 80 12.87 7.23 16.49
N LYS A 81 13.73 6.29 16.90
CA LYS A 81 14.61 5.55 15.98
C LYS A 81 13.82 4.73 14.96
N ARG A 82 12.74 4.08 15.40
CA ARG A 82 11.91 3.25 14.53
C ARG A 82 11.05 4.10 13.59
N LEU A 83 10.55 5.25 14.04
CA LEU A 83 9.90 6.23 13.17
C LEU A 83 10.86 6.76 12.09
N LEU A 84 12.12 7.04 12.46
CA LEU A 84 13.14 7.47 11.51
C LEU A 84 13.48 6.38 10.48
N ILE A 85 13.53 5.11 10.91
CA ILE A 85 13.69 3.97 9.98
C ILE A 85 12.52 3.90 9.01
N TYR A 86 11.27 4.06 9.48
CA TYR A 86 10.11 4.07 8.59
C TYR A 86 10.16 5.22 7.59
N PHE A 87 10.50 6.42 8.03
CA PHE A 87 10.70 7.56 7.14
C PHE A 87 11.75 7.28 6.07
N LEU A 88 12.92 6.73 6.45
CA LEU A 88 13.98 6.42 5.50
C LEU A 88 13.57 5.36 4.49
N LEU A 89 12.88 4.30 4.93
CA LEU A 89 12.37 3.25 4.04
C LEU A 89 11.32 3.78 3.07
N GLU A 90 10.37 4.59 3.56
CA GLU A 90 9.34 5.21 2.74
C GLU A 90 9.95 6.17 1.72
N PHE A 91 10.88 7.02 2.16
CA PHE A 91 11.61 7.92 1.29
C PHE A 91 12.31 7.17 0.16
N LEU A 92 13.10 6.14 0.50
CA LEU A 92 13.82 5.35 -0.50
C LEU A 92 12.86 4.64 -1.46
N ALA A 93 11.80 4.03 -0.94
CA ALA A 93 10.81 3.31 -1.74
C ALA A 93 10.08 4.25 -2.72
N PHE A 94 9.56 5.38 -2.25
CA PHE A 94 8.83 6.32 -3.10
C PHE A 94 9.74 7.07 -4.07
N SER A 95 10.94 7.46 -3.66
CA SER A 95 11.90 8.07 -4.59
C SER A 95 12.28 7.10 -5.70
N LEU A 96 12.50 5.82 -5.39
CA LEU A 96 12.81 4.79 -6.39
C LEU A 96 11.62 4.54 -7.32
N LEU A 97 10.40 4.51 -6.77
CA LEU A 97 9.16 4.44 -7.55
C LEU A 97 9.05 5.62 -8.52
N PHE A 98 9.24 6.86 -8.07
CA PHE A 98 9.18 8.03 -8.95
C PHE A 98 10.33 8.10 -9.96
N ILE A 99 11.49 7.51 -9.68
CA ILE A 99 12.58 7.37 -10.67
C ILE A 99 12.15 6.44 -11.81
N LEU A 100 11.41 5.36 -11.51
CA LEU A 100 10.88 4.46 -12.53
C LEU A 100 9.80 5.13 -13.40
N ILE A 101 8.99 6.02 -12.83
CA ILE A 101 7.92 6.73 -13.55
C ILE A 101 8.47 7.90 -14.37
N ILE A 102 9.44 8.66 -13.83
CA ILE A 102 9.97 9.89 -14.44
C ILE A 102 11.51 9.82 -14.54
N PRO A 103 12.07 8.86 -15.32
CA PRO A 103 13.51 8.58 -15.33
C PRO A 103 14.36 9.76 -15.81
N LYS A 104 13.78 10.67 -16.60
CA LYS A 104 14.47 11.85 -17.13
C LYS A 104 14.76 12.92 -16.07
N TYR A 105 14.00 12.96 -14.98
CA TYR A 105 14.07 14.02 -13.97
C TYR A 105 14.34 13.47 -12.57
N ILE A 106 15.51 12.85 -12.37
CA ILE A 106 15.91 12.18 -11.13
C ILE A 106 15.72 13.09 -9.89
N TRP A 107 16.12 14.36 -9.96
CA TRP A 107 15.94 15.31 -8.87
C TRP A 107 14.47 15.55 -8.52
N LEU A 108 13.60 15.67 -9.53
CA LEU A 108 12.16 15.82 -9.34
C LEU A 108 11.57 14.56 -8.68
N SER A 109 12.00 13.38 -9.12
CA SER A 109 11.57 12.10 -8.54
C SER A 109 11.94 11.97 -7.06
N VAL A 110 13.16 12.39 -6.69
CA VAL A 110 13.60 12.41 -5.28
C VAL A 110 12.77 13.38 -4.45
N ILE A 111 12.49 14.58 -4.96
CA ILE A 111 11.64 15.58 -4.28
C ILE A 111 10.22 15.03 -4.08
N CYS A 112 9.61 14.43 -5.11
CA CYS A 112 8.28 13.82 -5.01
C CYS A 112 8.25 12.71 -3.96
N GLY A 113 9.25 11.83 -3.94
CA GLY A 113 9.38 10.80 -2.89
C GLY A 113 9.54 11.39 -1.49
N GLY A 114 10.31 12.48 -1.37
CA GLY A 114 10.46 13.26 -0.14
C GLY A 114 9.16 13.84 0.40
N ILE A 115 8.34 14.44 -0.47
CA ILE A 115 7.04 15.01 -0.10
C ILE A 115 6.12 13.93 0.46
N VAL A 116 6.03 12.79 -0.23
CA VAL A 116 5.18 11.68 0.23
C VAL A 116 5.65 11.16 1.59
N ALA A 117 6.95 10.92 1.75
CA ALA A 117 7.54 10.43 3.00
C ALA A 117 7.34 11.42 4.17
N LEU A 118 7.37 12.73 3.91
CA LEU A 118 7.09 13.75 4.92
C LEU A 118 5.63 13.71 5.39
N ILE A 119 4.68 13.60 4.44
CA ILE A 119 3.25 13.55 4.76
C ILE A 119 2.93 12.28 5.57
N THR A 120 3.39 11.12 5.12
CA THR A 120 3.16 9.84 5.80
C THR A 120 3.82 9.82 7.17
N SER A 121 5.06 10.29 7.29
CA SER A 121 5.76 10.41 8.57
C SER A 121 5.05 11.37 9.53
N GLY A 122 4.53 12.49 9.04
CA GLY A 122 3.71 13.41 9.83
C GLY A 122 2.47 12.73 10.42
N ILE A 123 1.75 11.94 9.62
CA ILE A 123 0.61 11.14 10.07
C ILE A 123 1.06 10.10 11.11
N PHE A 124 2.18 9.42 10.89
CA PHE A 124 2.71 8.44 11.84
C PHE A 124 3.11 9.07 13.17
N ILE A 125 3.75 10.25 13.15
CA ILE A 125 4.13 10.99 14.35
C ILE A 125 2.88 11.44 15.12
N TYR A 126 1.89 12.01 14.41
CA TYR A 126 0.62 12.41 14.99
C TYR A 126 -0.09 11.21 15.64
N ASN A 127 -0.21 10.09 14.93
CA ASN A 127 -0.79 8.87 15.48
C ASN A 127 0.02 8.27 16.63
N ASN A 128 1.34 8.47 16.66
CA ASN A 128 2.20 7.99 17.75
C ASN A 128 2.05 8.82 19.03
N HIS A 129 1.55 10.06 18.93
CA HIS A 129 1.25 10.89 20.10
C HIS A 129 0.13 10.27 20.95
N TYR A 130 -0.89 9.69 20.29
CA TYR A 130 -2.06 9.06 20.94
C TYR A 130 -1.82 7.61 21.38
N ARG A 131 -0.60 7.08 21.22
CA ARG A 131 -0.24 5.74 21.69
C ARG A 131 0.19 5.76 23.16
N TYR A 132 -0.09 4.68 23.87
CA TYR A 132 0.33 4.48 25.26
C TYR A 132 1.84 4.18 25.34
#